data_AF-A0A0Q5IQ18-F1
#
_entry.id   AF-A0A0Q5IQ18-F1
#
_cell.length_a   1.000
_cell.length_b   1.000
_cell.length_c   1.000
_cell.angle_alpha   90.00
_cell.angle_beta   90.00
_cell.angle_gamma   90.00
#
_symmetry.space_group_name_H-M   'P 1'
#
loop_
_entity.id
_entity.type
_entity.pdbx_description
1 polymer ?
#
loop_
_entity_poly.entity_id
_entity_poly.type
_entity_poly.pdbx_seq_one_letter_code
_entity_poly.pdbx_strand_id
1 'polypeptide(L)'
;MTYNRTLLGPHPDSSFLVHTGVVAVVGSEETVLLLPGVVWPGGAALPDELMDWLRPAQTFLGAKDAAVPWSASPRDIESTTALVQVQWVRSKALLSERFGRLSTLVDVEGLSQASLATMLGASRESLSCALSLQRTRNRHAAD
;
A
#
# COMPACT_ATOMS: atom_id res chain seq x y z
N MET A 1 -6.62 -27.46 16.23
CA MET A 1 -6.17 -26.92 14.93
C MET A 1 -4.91 -26.13 15.17
N THR A 2 -3.81 -26.55 14.54
CA THR A 2 -2.45 -26.07 14.80
C THR A 2 -2.25 -24.72 14.11
N TYR A 3 -1.89 -23.69 14.87
CA TYR A 3 -1.61 -22.35 14.36
C TYR A 3 -0.44 -22.38 13.36
N ASN A 4 -0.61 -21.63 12.26
CA ASN A 4 0.32 -21.44 11.15
C ASN A 4 1.79 -21.31 11.60
N ARG A 5 2.67 -22.20 11.11
CA ARG A 5 4.12 -21.96 11.14
C ARG A 5 4.43 -20.90 10.08
N THR A 6 4.43 -19.63 10.48
CA THR A 6 5.03 -18.56 9.69
C THR A 6 6.54 -18.75 9.70
N LEU A 7 7.13 -18.77 8.51
CA LEU A 7 8.57 -18.80 8.31
C LEU A 7 9.06 -17.37 8.05
N LEU A 8 10.28 -17.08 8.49
CA LEU A 8 10.96 -15.84 8.12
C LEU A 8 11.17 -15.83 6.60
N GLY A 9 10.74 -14.76 5.94
CA GLY A 9 10.98 -14.55 4.51
C GLY A 9 12.32 -13.85 4.22
N PRO A 10 12.58 -13.47 2.96
CA PRO A 10 13.75 -12.70 2.57
C PRO A 10 13.83 -11.34 3.31
N HIS A 11 15.03 -10.80 3.48
CA HIS A 11 15.19 -9.47 4.07
C HIS A 11 14.46 -8.40 3.23
N PRO A 12 13.73 -7.44 3.81
CA PRO A 12 12.99 -6.42 3.05
C PRO A 12 13.90 -5.51 2.21
N ASP A 13 15.18 -5.39 2.53
CA ASP A 13 16.12 -4.64 1.67
C ASP A 13 16.65 -5.45 0.48
N SER A 14 16.39 -6.76 0.45
CA SER A 14 16.81 -7.62 -0.66
C SER A 14 15.70 -7.75 -1.70
N SER A 15 16.10 -7.83 -2.97
CA SER A 15 15.17 -8.05 -4.08
C SER A 15 14.81 -9.54 -4.22
N PHE A 16 13.52 -9.84 -4.37
CA PHE A 16 13.01 -11.21 -4.52
C PHE A 16 11.71 -11.28 -5.34
N LEU A 17 11.47 -12.44 -5.96
CA LEU A 17 10.23 -12.78 -6.65
C LEU A 17 9.42 -13.74 -5.79
N VAL A 18 8.12 -13.49 -5.62
CA VAL A 18 7.21 -14.47 -5.03
C VAL A 18 6.95 -15.58 -6.04
N HIS A 19 7.48 -16.77 -5.76
CA HIS A 19 7.34 -17.93 -6.64
C HIS A 19 6.03 -18.68 -6.39
N THR A 20 5.71 -18.95 -5.12
CA THR A 20 4.47 -19.64 -4.72
C THR A 20 3.91 -19.05 -3.44
N GLY A 21 2.58 -19.06 -3.29
CA GLY A 21 1.92 -18.62 -2.07
C GLY A 21 1.88 -17.10 -1.88
N VAL A 22 2.08 -16.62 -0.66
CA VAL A 22 2.03 -15.19 -0.34
C VAL A 22 3.24 -14.80 0.51
N VAL A 23 3.82 -13.63 0.22
CA VAL A 23 4.80 -13.00 1.11
C VAL A 23 4.17 -11.80 1.77
N ALA A 24 4.20 -11.74 3.09
CA ALA A 24 3.81 -10.56 3.83
C ALA A 24 5.04 -9.70 4.10
N VAL A 25 5.05 -8.46 3.61
CA VAL A 25 6.03 -7.43 4.00
C VAL A 25 5.42 -6.64 5.15
N VAL A 26 5.95 -6.84 6.35
CA VAL A 26 5.42 -6.28 7.60
C VAL A 26 6.18 -5.00 7.93
N GLY A 27 5.43 -3.91 7.89
CA GLY A 27 5.84 -2.59 8.33
C GLY A 27 5.54 -2.33 9.80
N SER A 28 5.83 -1.11 10.24
CA SER A 28 5.54 -0.69 11.62
C SER A 28 4.04 -0.59 11.94
N GLU A 29 3.25 -0.09 10.99
CA GLU A 29 1.79 0.10 11.15
C GLU A 29 0.97 -0.65 10.09
N GLU A 30 1.60 -0.97 8.95
CA GLU A 30 0.91 -1.49 7.77
C GLU A 30 1.59 -2.77 7.27
N THR A 31 0.86 -3.58 6.51
CA THR A 31 1.38 -4.82 5.93
C THR A 31 0.96 -4.92 4.48
N VAL A 32 1.94 -5.18 3.61
CA VAL A 32 1.71 -5.38 2.18
C VAL A 32 1.81 -6.87 1.87
N LEU A 33 0.80 -7.41 1.19
CA LEU A 33 0.80 -8.80 0.73
C LEU A 33 1.23 -8.87 -0.74
N LEU A 34 2.23 -9.70 -1.02
CA LEU A 34 2.75 -9.96 -2.35
C LEU A 34 2.29 -11.35 -2.80
N LEU A 35 1.63 -11.40 -3.96
CA LEU A 35 1.09 -12.62 -4.55
C LEU A 35 2.11 -13.27 -5.51
N PRO A 36 1.90 -14.52 -5.95
CA PRO A 36 2.80 -15.17 -6.90
C PRO A 36 2.97 -14.34 -8.17
N GLY A 37 4.21 -14.23 -8.64
CA GLY A 37 4.57 -13.40 -9.79
C GLY A 37 4.91 -11.94 -9.45
N VAL A 38 4.62 -11.48 -8.22
CA VAL A 38 5.01 -10.13 -7.79
C VAL A 38 6.49 -10.13 -7.36
N VAL A 39 7.21 -9.11 -7.79
CA VAL A 39 8.59 -8.85 -7.35
C VAL A 39 8.55 -7.83 -6.22
N TRP A 40 9.37 -8.03 -5.20
CA TRP A 40 9.76 -6.97 -4.28
C TRP A 40 11.16 -6.51 -4.68
N PRO A 41 11.37 -5.25 -5.08
CA PRO A 41 12.64 -4.81 -5.65
C PRO A 41 13.71 -4.50 -4.58
N GLY A 42 13.37 -4.61 -3.29
CA GLY A 42 14.20 -4.16 -2.18
C GLY A 42 13.89 -2.71 -1.80
N GLY A 43 14.09 -2.38 -0.52
CA GLY A 43 13.72 -1.08 0.03
C GLY A 43 14.36 0.12 -0.68
N ALA A 44 15.64 0.03 -1.05
CA ALA A 44 16.36 1.11 -1.72
C ALA A 44 15.91 1.40 -3.16
N ALA A 45 15.09 0.53 -3.77
CA ALA A 45 14.58 0.71 -5.12
C ALA A 45 13.22 1.42 -5.16
N LEU A 46 12.54 1.57 -4.01
CA LEU A 46 11.26 2.25 -3.91
C LEU A 46 11.44 3.72 -3.49
N PRO A 47 10.50 4.62 -3.83
CA PRO A 47 10.53 5.99 -3.36
C PRO A 47 10.58 6.09 -1.83
N ASP A 48 11.42 6.98 -1.30
CA ASP A 48 11.64 7.18 0.14
C ASP A 48 10.33 7.39 0.91
N GLU A 49 9.40 8.17 0.35
CA GLU A 49 8.08 8.42 0.94
C GLU A 49 7.28 7.13 1.20
N LEU A 50 7.34 6.16 0.28
CA LEU A 50 6.67 4.86 0.46
C LEU A 50 7.37 4.01 1.52
N MET A 51 8.70 4.09 1.56
CA MET A 51 9.51 3.39 2.54
C MET A 51 9.35 3.97 3.95
N ASP A 52 9.19 5.28 4.07
CA ASP A 52 8.91 5.98 5.32
C ASP A 52 7.50 5.74 5.84
N TRP A 53 6.53 5.57 4.93
CA TRP A 53 5.16 5.18 5.29
C TRP A 53 5.09 3.70 5.72
N LEU A 54 5.63 2.78 4.91
CA LEU A 54 5.56 1.35 5.19
C LEU A 54 6.50 0.96 6.34
N ARG A 55 7.73 1.48 6.35
CA ARG A 55 8.84 1.10 7.26
C ARG A 55 8.99 -0.42 7.38
N PRO A 56 9.28 -1.12 6.28
CA PRO A 56 9.30 -2.57 6.27
C PRO A 56 10.41 -3.09 7.19
N ALA A 57 10.02 -3.82 8.24
CA ALA A 57 10.93 -4.36 9.23
C ALA A 57 11.28 -5.83 8.93
N GLN A 58 10.31 -6.59 8.42
CA GLN A 58 10.47 -8.03 8.23
C GLN A 58 9.54 -8.54 7.14
N THR A 59 9.88 -9.68 6.56
CA THR A 59 8.94 -10.42 5.69
C THR A 59 8.66 -11.81 6.24
N PHE A 60 7.47 -12.34 5.92
CA PHE A 60 7.03 -13.66 6.34
C PHE A 60 6.43 -14.45 5.19
N LEU A 61 6.58 -15.77 5.29
CA LEU A 61 6.08 -16.77 4.36
C LEU A 61 5.27 -17.82 5.10
N GLY A 62 4.24 -18.37 4.45
CA GLY A 62 3.66 -19.64 4.89
C GLY A 62 4.62 -20.80 4.67
N ALA A 63 4.39 -21.92 5.37
CA ALA A 63 5.26 -23.11 5.27
C ALA A 63 5.36 -23.75 3.86
N LYS A 64 4.43 -23.41 2.95
CA LYS A 64 4.42 -23.88 1.55
C LYS A 64 4.69 -22.76 0.55
N ASP A 65 4.94 -21.55 1.04
CA ASP A 65 5.14 -20.37 0.22
C ASP A 65 6.64 -20.23 -0.04
N ALA A 66 6.99 -19.70 -1.21
CA ALA A 66 8.37 -19.58 -1.62
C ALA A 66 8.61 -18.24 -2.31
N ALA A 67 9.73 -17.61 -1.95
CA ALA A 67 10.30 -16.49 -2.65
C ALA A 67 11.73 -16.84 -3.07
N VAL A 68 12.15 -16.35 -4.23
CA VAL A 68 13.49 -16.59 -4.77
C VAL A 68 14.22 -15.27 -4.97
N PRO A 69 15.55 -15.20 -4.78
CA PRO A 69 16.33 -14.03 -5.14
C PRO A 69 16.06 -13.61 -6.58
N TRP A 70 15.91 -12.31 -6.82
CA TRP A 70 15.53 -11.78 -8.12
C TRP A 70 16.25 -10.47 -8.41
N SER A 71 16.56 -10.20 -9.68
CA SER A 71 17.06 -8.89 -10.12
C SER A 71 15.90 -8.09 -10.67
N ALA A 72 15.42 -7.08 -9.92
CA ALA A 72 14.29 -6.27 -10.34
C ALA A 72 14.60 -5.45 -11.60
N SER A 73 13.73 -5.55 -12.60
CA SER A 73 13.73 -4.67 -13.77
C SER A 73 13.04 -3.33 -13.46
N PRO A 74 13.21 -2.29 -14.29
CA PRO A 74 12.47 -1.03 -14.11
C PRO A 74 10.95 -1.22 -14.03
N ARG A 75 10.41 -2.14 -14.84
CA ARG A 75 8.98 -2.48 -14.84
C ARG A 75 8.53 -3.12 -13.52
N ASP A 76 9.39 -3.92 -12.89
CA ASP A 76 9.09 -4.53 -11.59
C ASP A 76 9.02 -3.46 -10.49
N ILE A 77 9.93 -2.49 -10.55
CA ILE A 77 9.96 -1.34 -9.62
C ILE A 77 8.69 -0.51 -9.79
N GLU A 78 8.31 -0.16 -11.01
CA GLU A 78 7.07 0.58 -11.32
C GLU A 78 5.83 -0.16 -10.81
N SER A 79 5.74 -1.46 -11.10
CA SER A 79 4.60 -2.30 -10.69
C SER A 79 4.48 -2.41 -9.17
N THR A 80 5.61 -2.57 -8.48
CA THR A 80 5.64 -2.64 -7.02
C THR A 80 5.31 -1.29 -6.39
N THR A 81 5.85 -0.21 -6.93
CA THR A 81 5.55 1.16 -6.51
C THR A 81 4.04 1.43 -6.59
N ALA A 82 3.42 1.09 -7.71
CA ALA A 82 1.98 1.23 -7.90
C ALA A 82 1.19 0.37 -6.89
N LEU A 83 1.62 -0.87 -6.65
CA LEU A 83 1.00 -1.76 -5.67
C LEU A 83 1.04 -1.17 -4.26
N VAL A 84 2.20 -0.68 -3.81
CA VAL A 84 2.36 -0.08 -2.48
C VAL A 84 1.55 1.22 -2.37
N GLN A 85 1.51 2.05 -3.42
CA GLN A 85 0.69 3.25 -3.46
C GLN A 85 -0.81 2.93 -3.32
N VAL A 86 -1.31 1.90 -4.00
CA VAL A 86 -2.70 1.46 -3.87
C VAL A 86 -3.00 0.98 -2.45
N GLN A 87 -2.08 0.25 -1.82
CA GLN A 87 -2.23 -0.17 -0.42
C GLN A 87 -2.27 1.05 0.52
N TRP A 88 -1.45 2.07 0.28
CA TRP A 88 -1.49 3.30 1.06
C TRP A 88 -2.82 4.04 0.93
N VAL A 89 -3.34 4.20 -0.29
CA VAL A 89 -4.67 4.79 -0.53
C VAL A 89 -5.78 3.98 0.16
N ARG A 90 -5.58 2.68 0.36
CA ARG A 90 -6.54 1.76 0.99
C ARG A 90 -6.25 1.43 2.46
N SER A 91 -5.26 2.08 3.04
CA SER A 91 -4.77 1.87 4.41
C SER A 91 -5.76 2.32 5.48
N LYS A 92 -5.38 2.13 6.74
CA LYS A 92 -6.17 2.61 7.90
C LYS A 92 -5.93 4.08 8.24
N ALA A 93 -5.09 4.78 7.47
CA ALA A 93 -4.86 6.20 7.60
C ALA A 93 -6.16 7.03 7.50
N LEU A 94 -6.11 8.30 7.93
CA LEU A 94 -7.28 9.16 7.89
C LEU A 94 -7.77 9.35 6.45
N LEU A 95 -9.09 9.41 6.25
CA LEU A 95 -9.66 9.50 4.90
C LEU A 95 -9.16 10.74 4.13
N SER A 96 -8.86 11.84 4.83
CA SER A 96 -8.27 13.05 4.25
C SER A 96 -6.85 12.83 3.72
N GLU A 97 -6.02 12.06 4.43
CA GLU A 97 -4.65 11.74 4.00
C GLU A 97 -4.69 10.82 2.78
N ARG A 98 -5.56 9.81 2.83
CA ARG A 98 -5.77 8.86 1.73
C ARG A 98 -6.33 9.54 0.49
N PHE A 99 -7.27 10.47 0.66
CA PHE A 99 -7.79 11.31 -0.43
C PHE A 99 -6.70 12.22 -0.99
N GLY A 100 -5.91 12.87 -0.12
CA GLY A 100 -4.75 13.66 -0.54
C GLY A 100 -3.79 12.84 -1.40
N ARG A 101 -3.46 11.62 -0.98
CA ARG A 101 -2.62 10.71 -1.77
C ARG A 101 -3.26 10.28 -3.08
N LEU A 102 -4.56 9.97 -3.09
CA LEU A 102 -5.26 9.63 -4.33
C LEU A 102 -5.19 10.79 -5.33
N SER A 103 -5.33 12.03 -4.87
CA SER A 103 -5.28 13.23 -5.73
C SER A 103 -3.92 13.50 -6.37
N THR A 104 -2.84 12.93 -5.84
CA THR A 104 -1.51 13.00 -6.48
C THR A 104 -1.33 11.93 -7.55
N LEU A 105 -2.19 10.91 -7.60
CA LEU A 105 -2.09 9.75 -8.50
C LEU A 105 -3.06 9.84 -9.68
N VAL A 106 -4.23 10.42 -9.48
CA VAL A 106 -5.27 10.56 -10.50
C VAL A 106 -5.93 11.93 -10.43
N ASP A 107 -6.44 12.40 -11.56
CA ASP A 107 -7.33 13.56 -11.58
C ASP A 107 -8.66 13.19 -10.93
N VAL A 108 -8.89 13.75 -9.73
CA VAL A 108 -10.09 13.49 -8.93
C VAL A 108 -11.27 14.38 -9.32
N GLU A 109 -11.06 15.47 -10.05
CA GLU A 109 -12.12 16.44 -10.38
C GLU A 109 -13.13 15.86 -11.37
N GLY A 110 -12.69 14.96 -12.26
CA GLY A 110 -13.55 14.25 -13.20
C GLY A 110 -14.28 13.02 -12.62
N LEU A 111 -14.02 12.63 -11.37
CA LEU A 111 -14.53 11.38 -10.81
C LEU A 111 -15.79 11.57 -9.97
N SER A 112 -16.74 10.63 -10.10
CA SER A 112 -17.92 10.59 -9.24
C SER A 112 -17.53 10.28 -7.78
N GLN A 113 -18.33 10.75 -6.82
CA GLN A 113 -18.13 10.41 -5.41
C GLN A 113 -18.17 8.89 -5.15
N ALA A 114 -18.94 8.14 -5.94
CA ALA A 114 -18.99 6.68 -5.81
C ALA A 114 -17.66 6.03 -6.27
N SER A 115 -17.08 6.55 -7.36
CA SER A 115 -15.77 6.09 -7.87
C SER A 115 -14.66 6.38 -6.87
N LEU A 116 -14.63 7.61 -6.33
CA LEU A 116 -13.67 8.02 -5.30
C LEU A 116 -13.80 7.19 -4.03
N ALA A 117 -15.01 6.96 -3.55
CA ALA A 117 -15.26 6.13 -2.38
C ALA A 117 -14.80 4.68 -2.61
N THR A 118 -15.03 4.13 -3.81
CA THR A 118 -14.57 2.79 -4.19
C THR A 118 -13.05 2.70 -4.22
N MET A 119 -12.37 3.67 -4.84
CA MET A 119 -10.90 3.73 -4.87
C MET A 119 -10.30 3.83 -3.45
N LEU A 120 -10.95 4.61 -2.59
CA LEU A 120 -10.59 4.75 -1.18
C LEU A 120 -11.16 3.63 -0.31
N GLY A 121 -11.75 2.56 -0.84
CA GLY A 121 -12.34 1.49 -0.02
C GLY A 121 -13.25 1.99 1.12
N ALA A 122 -13.96 3.10 0.90
CA ALA A 122 -14.83 3.77 1.86
C ALA A 122 -16.28 3.73 1.37
N SER A 123 -17.24 3.97 2.27
CA SER A 123 -18.62 4.19 1.84
C SER A 123 -18.80 5.60 1.26
N ARG A 124 -19.81 5.79 0.41
CA ARG A 124 -20.15 7.10 -0.16
C ARG A 124 -20.46 8.12 0.95
N GLU A 125 -21.16 7.67 1.99
CA GLU A 125 -21.57 8.48 3.14
C GLU A 125 -20.35 8.94 3.94
N SER A 126 -19.39 8.04 4.17
CA SER A 126 -18.14 8.34 4.88
C SER A 126 -17.33 9.40 4.13
N LEU A 127 -17.24 9.27 2.80
CA LEU A 127 -16.57 10.25 1.95
C LEU A 127 -17.29 11.61 1.96
N SER A 128 -18.63 11.61 1.84
CA SER A 128 -19.43 12.84 1.85
C SER A 128 -19.27 13.61 3.17
N CYS A 129 -19.33 12.89 4.30
CA CYS A 129 -19.11 13.46 5.63
C CYS A 129 -17.70 14.07 5.76
N ALA A 130 -16.66 13.33 5.35
CA ALA A 130 -15.28 13.81 5.42
C ALA A 130 -15.04 15.06 4.56
N LEU A 131 -15.55 15.08 3.32
CA LEU A 131 -15.44 16.24 2.42
C LEU A 131 -16.20 17.46 2.98
N SER A 132 -17.36 17.24 3.62
CA SER A 132 -18.09 18.31 4.28
C SER A 132 -17.30 18.89 5.47
N LEU A 133 -16.76 18.03 6.34
CA LEU A 133 -15.92 18.46 7.46
C LEU A 133 -14.67 19.24 7.01
N GLN A 134 -14.03 18.80 5.92
CA GLN A 134 -12.86 19.49 5.36
C GLN A 134 -13.20 20.88 4.81
N ARG A 135 -14.33 21.02 4.11
CA ARG A 135 -14.82 22.34 3.64
C ARG A 135 -15.11 23.29 4.80
N THR A 136 -15.70 22.79 5.88
CA THR A 136 -15.99 23.60 7.08
C THR A 136 -14.70 24.05 7.77
N ARG A 137 -13.71 23.16 7.91
CA ARG A 137 -12.39 23.51 8.45
C ARG A 137 -11.67 24.58 7.61
N ASN A 138 -11.69 24.46 6.29
CA ASN A 138 -11.02 25.42 5.41
C ASN A 138 -11.67 26.81 5.41
N ARG A 139 -12.99 26.90 5.64
CA ARG A 139 -13.68 28.18 5.81
C ARG A 139 -13.23 28.90 7.08
N HIS A 140 -13.15 28.17 8.20
CA HIS A 140 -12.69 28.74 9.48
C HIS A 140 -11.20 29.07 9.54
N ALA A 141 -10.38 28.52 8.63
CA ALA A 141 -8.96 28.86 8.53
C ALA A 141 -8.68 30.09 7.64
N ALA A 142 -9.70 30.58 6.92
CA ALA A 142 -9.62 31.75 6.04
C ALA A 142 -10.26 33.02 6.64
N ASP A 143 -10.87 32.88 7.82
CA ASP A 143 -11.39 33.97 8.67
C ASP A 143 -10.36 34.30 9.77
#